data_AF-A0A836RB28-F1
#
_entry.id   AF-A0A836RB28-F1
#
_cell.length_a   1.000
_cell.length_b   1.000
_cell.length_c   1.000
_cell.angle_alpha   90.00
_cell.angle_beta   90.00
_cell.angle_gamma   90.00
#
_symmetry.space_group_name_H-M   'P 1'
#
loop_
_entity.id
_entity.type
_entity.pdbx_description
1 polymer ?
#
loop_
_entity_poly.entity_id
_entity_poly.type
_entity_poly.pdbx_seq_one_letter_code
_entity_poly.pdbx_strand_id
1 'polypeptide(L)'
;MAKEECEVLLSPRARRAYDASRGQTREHFNFMLERVKNPLWRQGKRHSFEGTDLVVYKPGNTAQRMACIVRGTKVYVCELFPGHAEYQRVLRTKRSEDYPLSEFTPWMLAADEPEPPRSEEEAFRRLQDQRCQLEEEVNRLRLELEALHRLEKERDRLRQEVNTVRQQLEGMRNQWKLQEEATVEERRRTAAAEDEVARLKAELVAARLPWWKRLLRRR
;
A
#
# COMPACT_ATOMS: atom_id res chain seq x y z
N MET A 1 2.84 -9.04 34.14
CA MET A 1 3.89 -8.18 33.55
C MET A 1 4.06 -8.61 32.11
N ALA A 2 3.83 -7.69 31.16
CA ALA A 2 3.99 -7.97 29.74
C ALA A 2 5.44 -8.43 29.47
N LYS A 3 5.59 -9.58 28.81
CA LYS A 3 6.89 -10.00 28.31
C LYS A 3 7.21 -9.07 27.14
N GLU A 4 8.05 -8.06 27.35
CA GLU A 4 8.61 -7.32 26.22
C GLU A 4 9.41 -8.31 25.37
N GLU A 5 8.85 -8.65 24.20
CA GLU A 5 9.52 -9.50 23.24
C GLU A 5 10.75 -8.75 22.69
N CYS A 6 11.90 -9.40 22.78
CA CYS A 6 13.17 -8.81 22.35
C CYS A 6 13.27 -8.90 20.83
N GLU A 7 13.65 -7.81 20.16
CA GLU A 7 13.95 -7.84 18.73
C GLU A 7 15.31 -8.54 18.51
N VAL A 8 15.36 -9.47 17.56
CA VAL A 8 16.58 -10.18 17.18
C VAL A 8 17.02 -9.70 15.81
N LEU A 9 18.26 -9.23 15.71
CA LEU A 9 18.85 -8.75 14.47
C LEU A 9 20.10 -9.56 14.15
N LEU A 10 20.33 -9.88 12.88
CA LEU A 10 21.52 -10.61 12.42
C LEU A 10 22.49 -9.65 11.73
N SER A 11 23.77 -9.79 12.05
CA SER A 11 24.85 -9.22 11.25
C SER A 11 24.86 -9.84 9.85
N PRO A 12 25.52 -9.23 8.85
CA PRO A 12 25.69 -9.84 7.52
C PRO A 12 26.37 -11.22 7.57
N ARG A 13 27.26 -11.46 8.54
CA ARG A 13 27.91 -12.76 8.73
C ARG A 13 26.96 -13.79 9.31
N ALA A 14 26.25 -13.45 10.38
CA ALA A 14 25.25 -14.32 10.98
C ALA A 14 24.13 -14.65 9.99
N ARG A 15 23.71 -13.68 9.17
CA ARG A 15 22.73 -13.89 8.08
C ARG A 15 23.22 -14.93 7.09
N ARG A 16 24.44 -14.80 6.56
CA ARG A 16 25.01 -15.77 5.62
C ARG A 16 25.12 -17.17 6.23
N ALA A 17 25.56 -17.28 7.48
CA ALA A 17 25.65 -18.56 8.18
C ALA A 17 24.26 -19.19 8.40
N TYR A 18 23.27 -18.36 8.75
CA TYR A 18 21.88 -18.77 8.85
C TYR A 18 21.39 -19.28 7.49
N ASP A 19 21.44 -18.48 6.43
CA ASP A 19 20.90 -18.79 5.11
C ASP A 19 21.57 -20.02 4.46
N ALA A 20 22.86 -20.24 4.72
CA ALA A 20 23.58 -21.44 4.26
C ALA A 20 23.25 -22.71 5.07
N SER A 21 22.72 -22.58 6.29
CA SER A 21 22.41 -23.73 7.14
C SER A 21 21.16 -24.50 6.65
N ARG A 22 21.18 -25.82 6.81
CA ARG A 22 20.07 -26.72 6.46
C ARG A 22 19.92 -27.83 7.49
N GLY A 23 18.78 -28.52 7.45
CA GLY A 23 18.46 -29.65 8.32
C GLY A 23 18.63 -29.31 9.80
N GLN A 24 19.22 -30.23 10.55
CA GLN A 24 19.39 -30.10 12.00
C GLN A 24 20.11 -28.80 12.43
N THR A 25 21.10 -28.33 11.68
CA THR A 25 21.81 -27.08 12.05
C THR A 25 20.90 -25.86 11.94
N ARG A 26 20.03 -25.80 10.92
CA ARG A 26 19.02 -24.74 10.78
C ARG A 26 18.04 -24.77 11.95
N GLU A 27 17.54 -25.94 12.31
CA GLU A 27 16.62 -26.10 13.45
C GLU A 27 17.23 -25.61 14.76
N HIS A 28 18.51 -25.90 15.01
CA HIS A 28 19.22 -25.42 16.18
C HIS A 28 19.41 -23.90 16.17
N PHE A 29 19.67 -23.31 15.01
CA PHE A 29 19.72 -21.85 14.86
C PHE A 29 18.36 -21.21 15.10
N ASN A 30 17.28 -21.74 14.50
CA ASN A 30 15.91 -21.29 14.75
C ASN A 30 15.59 -21.34 16.25
N PHE A 31 15.91 -22.46 16.90
CA PHE A 31 15.71 -22.62 18.34
C PHE A 31 16.44 -21.56 19.16
N MET A 32 17.73 -21.30 18.86
CA MET A 32 18.50 -20.28 19.59
C MET A 32 17.95 -18.86 19.35
N LEU A 33 17.66 -18.51 18.10
CA LEU A 33 17.17 -17.18 17.72
C LEU A 33 15.78 -16.91 18.29
N GLU A 34 14.92 -17.92 18.40
CA GLU A 34 13.61 -17.78 19.03
C GLU A 34 13.75 -17.67 20.55
N ARG A 35 14.59 -18.52 21.17
CA ARG A 35 14.73 -18.56 22.64
C ARG A 35 15.47 -17.35 23.20
N VAL A 36 16.39 -16.76 22.45
CA VAL A 36 17.12 -15.58 22.92
C VAL A 36 16.23 -14.35 23.07
N LYS A 37 15.03 -14.34 22.47
CA LYS A 37 13.99 -13.34 22.75
C LYS A 37 13.58 -13.34 24.22
N ASN A 38 13.64 -14.49 24.90
CA ASN A 38 13.26 -14.64 26.31
C ASN A 38 14.40 -14.23 27.27
N PRO A 39 14.23 -13.17 28.10
CA PRO A 39 15.25 -12.72 29.05
C PRO A 39 15.67 -13.76 30.09
N LEU A 40 14.74 -14.61 30.55
CA LEU A 40 15.04 -15.66 31.53
C LEU A 40 15.94 -16.74 30.93
N TRP A 41 15.72 -17.07 29.65
CA TRP A 41 16.56 -18.04 28.95
C TRP A 41 17.99 -17.51 28.78
N ARG A 42 18.13 -16.21 28.47
CA ARG A 42 19.44 -15.54 28.37
C ARG A 42 20.25 -15.65 29.66
N GLN A 43 19.63 -15.43 30.81
CA GLN A 43 20.32 -15.54 32.09
C GLN A 43 20.83 -16.97 32.35
N GLY A 44 20.02 -17.99 32.05
CA GLY A 44 20.35 -19.39 32.37
C GLY A 44 21.25 -20.10 31.36
N LYS A 45 21.40 -19.59 30.13
CA LYS A 45 22.12 -20.27 29.03
C LYS A 45 23.34 -19.51 28.51
N ARG A 46 23.75 -18.45 29.20
CA ARG A 46 25.00 -17.74 28.91
C ARG A 46 26.18 -18.69 29.12
N HIS A 47 27.05 -18.77 28.13
CA HIS A 47 28.28 -19.54 28.16
C HIS A 47 29.46 -18.59 28.38
N SER A 48 30.29 -18.89 29.37
CA SER A 48 31.56 -18.19 29.55
C SER A 48 32.53 -18.61 28.45
N PHE A 49 33.14 -17.65 27.77
CA PHE A 49 34.22 -17.86 26.82
C PHE A 49 35.27 -16.77 27.00
N GLU A 50 36.53 -17.19 27.10
CA GLU A 50 37.66 -16.28 27.26
C GLU A 50 38.15 -15.77 25.90
N GLY A 51 38.50 -14.49 25.84
CA GLY A 51 39.07 -13.89 24.63
C GLY A 51 38.07 -13.16 23.73
N THR A 52 36.81 -13.00 24.12
CA THR A 52 35.84 -12.11 23.47
C THR A 52 35.05 -11.33 24.52
N ASP A 53 34.51 -10.17 24.16
CA ASP A 53 33.52 -9.42 24.94
C ASP A 53 32.06 -9.74 24.51
N LEU A 54 31.89 -10.56 23.47
CA LEU A 54 30.59 -11.01 22.99
C LEU A 54 29.93 -11.98 23.98
N VAL A 55 28.59 -11.91 24.06
CA VAL A 55 27.80 -12.84 24.86
C VAL A 55 27.55 -14.09 24.04
N VAL A 56 27.98 -15.25 24.55
CA VAL A 56 27.81 -16.53 23.89
C VAL A 56 26.64 -17.30 24.49
N TYR A 57 25.77 -17.82 23.63
CA TYR A 57 24.69 -18.74 23.99
C TYR A 57 24.91 -20.13 23.38
N LYS A 58 24.54 -21.16 24.15
CA LYS A 58 24.53 -22.55 23.68
C LYS A 58 23.20 -23.24 23.98
N PRO A 59 22.61 -23.97 23.02
CA PRO A 59 21.38 -24.71 23.24
C PRO A 59 21.74 -26.09 23.79
N GLY A 60 21.84 -26.22 25.12
CA GLY A 60 22.12 -27.51 25.76
C GLY A 60 23.50 -28.08 25.43
N ASN A 61 23.58 -29.38 25.16
CA ASN A 61 24.83 -30.12 24.88
C ASN A 61 25.02 -30.38 23.38
N THR A 62 25.01 -29.31 22.58
CA THR A 62 25.24 -29.40 21.13
C THR A 62 26.51 -28.67 20.73
N ALA A 63 26.92 -28.76 19.46
CA ALA A 63 28.11 -28.09 18.95
C ALA A 63 27.84 -26.62 18.56
N GLN A 64 26.58 -26.27 18.27
CA GLN A 64 26.19 -24.97 17.73
C GLN A 64 26.28 -23.86 18.78
N ARG A 65 26.78 -22.70 18.40
CA ARG A 65 26.93 -21.54 19.29
C ARG A 65 26.47 -20.27 18.61
N MET A 66 25.97 -19.34 19.40
CA MET A 66 25.60 -18.01 18.95
C MET A 66 26.38 -16.98 19.76
N ALA A 67 27.07 -16.05 19.09
CA ALA A 67 27.73 -14.92 19.73
C ALA A 67 26.96 -13.63 19.40
N CYS A 68 26.68 -12.82 20.41
CA CYS A 68 25.82 -11.64 20.25
C CYS A 68 26.18 -10.49 21.20
N ILE A 69 25.67 -9.31 20.87
CA ILE A 69 25.66 -8.12 21.73
C ILE A 69 24.22 -7.92 22.21
N VAL A 70 24.03 -7.72 23.51
CA VAL A 70 22.71 -7.48 24.11
C VAL A 70 22.63 -6.02 24.56
N ARG A 71 21.67 -5.26 24.04
CA ARG A 71 21.41 -3.86 24.42
C ARG A 71 19.92 -3.66 24.66
N GLY A 72 19.51 -3.56 25.92
CA GLY A 72 18.11 -3.36 26.30
C GLY A 72 17.20 -4.47 25.74
N THR A 73 16.24 -4.07 24.90
CA THR A 73 15.26 -4.95 24.23
C THR A 73 15.73 -5.48 22.88
N LYS A 74 17.02 -5.34 22.53
CA LYS A 74 17.58 -5.82 21.27
C LYS A 74 18.73 -6.80 21.46
N VAL A 75 18.72 -7.85 20.65
CA VAL A 75 19.79 -8.85 20.56
C VAL A 75 20.41 -8.77 19.16
N TYR A 76 21.66 -8.35 19.10
CA TYR A 76 22.44 -8.22 17.88
C TYR A 76 23.31 -9.46 17.72
N VAL A 77 22.90 -10.40 16.87
CA VAL A 77 23.61 -11.65 16.62
C VAL A 77 24.78 -11.43 15.66
N CYS A 78 25.99 -11.53 16.18
CA CYS A 78 27.24 -11.28 15.47
C CYS A 78 27.64 -12.47 14.61
N GLU A 79 27.62 -13.68 15.18
CA GLU A 79 28.05 -14.92 14.53
C GLU A 79 27.15 -16.10 14.94
N LEU A 80 26.92 -17.02 13.99
CA LEU A 80 26.28 -18.31 14.20
C LEU A 80 27.26 -19.41 13.79
N PHE A 81 27.67 -20.23 14.76
CA PHE A 81 28.65 -21.29 14.55
C PHE A 81 27.95 -22.64 14.44
N PRO A 82 28.12 -23.38 13.32
CA PRO A 82 27.53 -24.71 13.16
C PRO A 82 28.26 -25.80 13.96
N GLY A 83 29.53 -25.58 14.31
CA GLY A 83 30.38 -26.59 14.96
C GLY A 83 31.35 -26.02 15.99
N HIS A 84 31.84 -26.92 16.87
CA HIS A 84 32.65 -26.54 18.02
C HIS A 84 34.07 -26.05 17.64
N ALA A 85 34.70 -26.69 16.67
CA ALA A 85 36.07 -26.37 16.26
C ALA A 85 36.18 -24.96 15.66
N GLU A 86 35.24 -24.60 14.79
CA GLU A 86 35.21 -23.27 14.17
C GLU A 86 34.97 -22.17 15.20
N TYR A 87 34.01 -22.39 16.10
CA TYR A 87 33.72 -21.51 17.22
C TYR A 87 34.96 -21.20 18.06
N GLN A 88 35.71 -22.23 18.50
CA GLN A 88 36.89 -22.02 19.35
C GLN A 88 38.00 -21.22 18.65
N ARG A 89 38.17 -21.44 17.34
CA ARG A 89 39.20 -20.77 16.53
C ARG A 89 38.84 -19.33 16.23
N VAL A 90 37.61 -19.08 15.79
CA VAL A 90 37.20 -17.78 15.24
C VAL A 90 36.80 -16.81 16.35
N LEU A 91 36.08 -17.26 17.38
CA LEU A 91 35.47 -16.32 18.33
C LEU A 91 36.50 -15.50 19.14
N ARG A 92 37.69 -16.06 19.39
CA ARG A 92 38.78 -15.36 20.11
C ARG A 92 39.29 -14.10 19.40
N THR A 93 39.07 -14.01 18.09
CA THR A 93 39.49 -12.86 17.29
C THR A 93 38.36 -11.86 17.04
N LYS A 94 37.19 -12.09 17.63
CA LYS A 94 36.00 -11.24 17.45
C LYS A 94 35.73 -10.42 18.69
N ARG A 95 35.42 -9.14 18.46
CA ARG A 95 35.02 -8.18 19.48
C ARG A 95 33.74 -7.47 19.08
N SER A 96 33.05 -6.85 20.04
CA SER A 96 31.84 -6.09 19.77
C SER A 96 32.07 -4.91 18.80
N GLU A 97 33.26 -4.32 18.81
CA GLU A 97 33.69 -3.26 17.89
C GLU A 97 33.77 -3.68 16.42
N ASP A 98 33.93 -4.98 16.13
CA ASP A 98 33.97 -5.50 14.76
C ASP A 98 32.59 -5.52 14.07
N TYR A 99 31.53 -5.17 14.80
CA TYR A 99 30.14 -5.29 14.34
C TYR A 99 29.40 -3.95 14.45
N PRO A 100 29.43 -3.11 13.39
CA PRO A 100 28.64 -1.89 13.33
C PRO A 100 27.14 -2.21 13.44
N LEU A 101 26.47 -1.67 14.46
CA LEU A 101 25.05 -1.98 14.73
C LEU A 101 24.11 -1.57 13.59
N SER A 102 24.53 -0.66 12.72
CA SER A 102 23.79 -0.21 11.52
C SER A 102 23.69 -1.28 10.43
N GLU A 103 24.56 -2.28 10.43
CA GLU A 103 24.55 -3.35 9.40
C GLU A 103 23.62 -4.52 9.75
N PHE A 104 23.00 -4.48 10.92
CA PHE A 104 22.16 -5.56 11.40
C PHE A 104 20.76 -5.50 10.78
N THR A 105 20.25 -6.66 10.39
CA THR A 105 18.93 -6.80 9.77
C THR A 105 18.00 -7.62 10.66
N PRO A 106 16.71 -7.25 10.81
CA PRO A 106 15.76 -8.03 11.60
C PRO A 106 15.70 -9.49 11.16
N TRP A 107 15.67 -10.40 12.12
CA TRP A 107 15.45 -11.82 11.87
C TRP A 107 13.95 -12.12 11.92
N MET A 108 13.44 -12.78 10.87
CA MET A 108 12.10 -13.36 10.84
C MET A 108 12.25 -14.86 10.55
N LEU A 109 11.47 -15.67 11.25
CA LEU A 109 11.33 -17.08 10.92
C LEU A 109 10.65 -17.14 9.54
N ALA A 110 11.29 -17.76 8.56
CA ALA A 110 10.61 -18.09 7.31
C ALA A 110 9.45 -19.01 7.70
N ALA A 111 8.23 -18.69 7.26
CA ALA A 111 7.02 -19.46 7.57
C ALA A 111 7.31 -20.96 7.41
N ASP A 112 6.91 -21.75 8.40
CA ASP A 112 7.26 -23.16 8.55
C ASP A 112 7.23 -23.89 7.20
N GLU A 113 8.40 -24.31 6.72
CA GLU A 113 8.44 -25.36 5.71
C GLU A 113 7.83 -26.60 6.37
N PRO A 114 6.70 -27.14 5.85
CA PRO A 114 6.02 -28.24 6.50
C PRO A 114 6.97 -29.44 6.62
N GLU A 115 7.07 -30.03 7.82
CA GLU A 115 7.90 -31.22 8.07
C GLU A 115 7.66 -32.25 6.96
N PRO A 116 8.69 -32.88 6.39
CA PRO A 116 8.50 -33.89 5.37
C PRO A 116 7.62 -35.02 5.91
N PRO A 117 6.66 -35.53 5.12
CA PRO A 117 5.74 -36.57 5.56
C PRO A 117 6.51 -37.82 6.00
N ARG A 118 6.08 -38.44 7.11
CA ARG A 118 6.78 -39.58 7.72
C ARG A 118 6.50 -40.91 7.01
N SER A 119 5.52 -40.92 6.10
CA SER A 119 5.18 -42.05 5.24
C SER A 119 4.55 -41.58 3.92
N GLU A 120 4.52 -42.46 2.92
CA GLU A 120 3.82 -42.20 1.65
C GLU A 120 2.32 -41.97 1.86
N GLU A 121 1.70 -42.65 2.83
CA GLU A 121 0.28 -42.49 3.12
C GLU A 121 -0.02 -41.11 3.75
N GLU A 122 0.88 -40.62 4.62
CA GLU A 122 0.77 -39.25 5.15
C GLU A 122 1.00 -38.21 4.05
N ALA A 123 1.94 -38.46 3.13
CA ALA A 123 2.17 -37.61 1.97
C ALA A 123 0.92 -37.53 1.08
N PHE A 124 0.29 -38.67 0.81
CA PHE A 124 -0.91 -38.76 0.00
C PHE A 124 -2.10 -38.04 0.62
N ARG A 125 -2.33 -38.19 1.93
CA ARG A 125 -3.39 -37.46 2.65
C ARG A 125 -3.19 -35.95 2.58
N ARG A 126 -1.95 -35.48 2.83
CA ARG A 126 -1.62 -34.05 2.72
C ARG A 126 -1.84 -33.50 1.32
N LEU A 127 -1.47 -34.26 0.29
CA LEU A 127 -1.71 -33.87 -1.10
C LEU A 127 -3.22 -33.82 -1.42
N GLN A 128 -4.02 -34.74 -0.89
CA GLN A 128 -5.48 -34.68 -1.04
C GLN A 128 -6.09 -33.47 -0.34
N ASP A 129 -5.67 -33.18 0.89
CA ASP A 129 -6.13 -32.01 1.64
C ASP A 129 -5.76 -30.71 0.92
N GLN A 130 -4.52 -30.61 0.43
CA GLN A 130 -4.08 -29.49 -0.39
C GLN A 130 -4.88 -29.36 -1.69
N ARG A 131 -5.17 -30.47 -2.36
CA ARG A 131 -5.99 -30.46 -3.59
C ARG A 131 -7.40 -29.94 -3.28
N CYS A 132 -8.00 -30.38 -2.18
CA CYS A 132 -9.32 -29.93 -1.74
C CYS A 132 -9.33 -28.43 -1.45
N GLN A 133 -8.35 -27.93 -0.69
CA GLN A 133 -8.20 -26.51 -0.38
C GLN A 133 -8.01 -25.66 -1.64
N LEU A 134 -7.18 -26.12 -2.57
CA LEU A 134 -6.95 -25.43 -3.84
C LEU A 134 -8.20 -25.43 -4.72
N GLU A 135 -8.97 -26.52 -4.74
CA GLU A 135 -10.24 -26.59 -5.48
C GLU A 135 -11.27 -25.59 -4.91
N GLU A 136 -11.38 -25.50 -3.58
CA GLU A 136 -12.24 -24.52 -2.92
C GLU A 136 -11.80 -23.08 -3.21
N GLU A 137 -10.51 -22.80 -3.16
CA GLU A 137 -9.94 -21.48 -3.46
C GLU A 137 -10.16 -21.08 -4.92
N VAL A 138 -9.93 -22.00 -5.86
CA VAL A 138 -10.21 -21.76 -7.29
C VAL A 138 -11.69 -21.46 -7.52
N ASN A 139 -12.59 -22.20 -6.86
CA ASN A 139 -14.03 -21.94 -6.97
C ASN A 139 -14.41 -20.58 -6.38
N ARG A 140 -13.85 -20.21 -5.23
CA ARG A 140 -14.05 -18.89 -4.62
C ARG A 140 -13.60 -17.78 -5.57
N LEU A 141 -12.37 -17.88 -6.11
CA LEU A 141 -11.81 -16.88 -7.01
C LEU A 141 -12.59 -16.77 -8.33
N ARG A 142 -13.13 -17.88 -8.85
CA ARG A 142 -14.03 -17.86 -10.01
C ARG A 142 -15.29 -17.06 -9.75
N LEU A 143 -15.94 -17.27 -8.60
CA LEU A 143 -17.14 -16.52 -8.22
C LEU A 143 -16.85 -15.02 -8.04
N GLU A 144 -15.72 -14.67 -7.43
CA GLU A 144 -15.26 -13.28 -7.31
C GLU A 144 -15.02 -12.64 -8.69
N LEU A 145 -14.37 -13.36 -9.60
CA LEU A 145 -14.11 -12.88 -10.95
C LEU A 145 -15.40 -12.67 -11.76
N GLU A 146 -16.39 -13.54 -11.59
CA GLU A 146 -17.72 -13.36 -12.19
C GLU A 146 -18.44 -12.14 -11.62
N ALA A 147 -18.35 -11.90 -10.31
CA ALA A 147 -18.93 -10.72 -9.68
C ALA A 147 -18.28 -9.43 -10.19
N LEU A 148 -16.95 -9.41 -10.33
CA LEU A 148 -16.22 -8.27 -10.90
C LEU A 148 -16.62 -7.99 -12.35
N HIS A 149 -16.80 -9.02 -13.18
CA HIS A 149 -17.29 -8.86 -14.55
C HIS A 149 -18.70 -8.25 -14.60
N ARG A 150 -19.58 -8.59 -13.65
CA ARG A 150 -20.92 -7.97 -13.57
C ARG A 150 -20.83 -6.49 -13.22
N LEU A 151 -20.01 -6.14 -12.23
CA LEU A 151 -19.78 -4.75 -11.83
C LEU A 151 -19.15 -3.92 -12.96
N GLU A 152 -18.25 -4.51 -13.75
CA GLU A 152 -17.65 -3.84 -14.90
C GLU A 152 -18.68 -3.52 -15.99
N LYS A 153 -19.57 -4.48 -16.31
CA LYS A 153 -20.67 -4.24 -17.25
C LYS A 153 -21.62 -3.16 -16.76
N GLU A 154 -21.92 -3.14 -15.46
CA GLU A 154 -22.78 -2.11 -14.86
C GLU A 154 -22.12 -0.73 -14.90
N ARG A 155 -20.82 -0.63 -14.57
CA ARG A 155 -20.03 0.60 -14.71
C ARG A 155 -20.09 1.14 -16.13
N ASP A 156 -19.92 0.29 -17.14
CA ASP A 156 -19.91 0.72 -18.53
C ASP A 156 -21.30 1.16 -19.01
N ARG A 157 -22.36 0.49 -18.55
CA ARG A 157 -23.73 0.94 -18.75
C ARG A 157 -23.97 2.33 -18.14
N LEU A 158 -23.61 2.53 -16.87
CA LEU A 158 -23.77 3.83 -16.21
C LEU A 158 -22.97 4.94 -16.89
N ARG A 159 -21.77 4.63 -17.42
CA ARG A 159 -20.99 5.59 -18.23
C ARG A 159 -21.72 6.01 -19.50
N GLN A 160 -22.38 5.07 -20.19
CA GLN A 160 -23.17 5.39 -21.38
C GLN A 160 -24.39 6.27 -21.02
N GLU A 161 -25.07 5.95 -19.93
CA GLU A 161 -26.20 6.74 -19.42
C GLU A 161 -25.76 8.17 -19.06
N VAL A 162 -24.65 8.34 -18.34
CA VAL A 162 -24.07 9.66 -18.03
C VAL A 162 -23.73 10.46 -19.29
N ASN A 163 -23.13 9.82 -20.30
CA ASN A 163 -22.80 10.50 -21.55
C ASN A 163 -24.06 10.96 -22.30
N THR A 164 -25.12 10.15 -22.27
CA THR A 164 -26.40 10.49 -22.90
C THR A 164 -27.04 11.69 -22.22
N VAL A 165 -27.11 11.67 -20.89
CA VAL A 165 -27.63 12.80 -20.10
C VAL A 165 -26.81 14.07 -20.33
N ARG A 166 -25.48 13.95 -20.43
CA ARG A 166 -24.59 15.09 -20.72
C ARG A 166 -24.88 15.71 -22.09
N GLN A 167 -25.08 14.90 -23.12
CA GLN A 167 -25.46 15.38 -24.46
C GLN A 167 -26.83 16.06 -24.45
N GLN A 168 -27.81 15.50 -23.72
CA GLN A 168 -29.14 16.11 -23.58
C GLN A 168 -29.06 17.47 -22.89
N LEU A 169 -28.29 17.58 -21.80
CA LEU A 169 -28.09 18.84 -21.09
C LEU A 169 -27.41 19.90 -21.97
N GLU A 170 -26.43 19.49 -22.78
CA GLU A 170 -25.78 20.39 -23.73
C GLU A 170 -26.75 20.87 -24.82
N GLY A 171 -27.58 19.96 -25.34
CA GLY A 171 -28.65 20.30 -26.27
C GLY A 171 -29.65 21.30 -25.70
N MET A 172 -30.14 21.06 -24.48
CA MET A 172 -31.04 21.98 -23.76
C MET A 172 -30.39 23.34 -23.51
N ARG A 173 -29.10 23.36 -23.14
CA ARG A 173 -28.36 24.61 -22.91
C ARG A 173 -28.24 25.44 -24.19
N ASN A 174 -28.01 24.80 -25.34
CA ASN A 174 -27.94 25.48 -26.62
C ASN A 174 -29.31 26.01 -27.04
N GLN A 175 -30.39 25.25 -26.82
CA GLN A 175 -31.76 25.72 -27.05
C GLN A 175 -32.11 26.93 -26.18
N TRP A 176 -31.73 26.89 -24.89
CA TRP A 176 -31.94 28.01 -23.98
C TRP A 176 -31.22 29.29 -24.45
N LYS A 177 -29.96 29.17 -24.88
CA LYS A 177 -29.21 30.31 -25.43
C LYS A 177 -29.88 30.91 -26.67
N LEU A 178 -30.35 30.07 -27.59
CA LEU A 178 -31.06 30.52 -28.78
C LEU A 178 -32.37 31.25 -28.42
N GLN A 179 -33.11 30.76 -27.43
CA GLN A 179 -34.30 31.43 -26.93
C GLN A 179 -33.94 32.79 -26.30
N GLU A 180 -32.90 32.83 -25.49
CA GLU A 180 -32.42 34.08 -24.86
C GLU A 180 -32.04 35.12 -25.92
N GLU A 181 -31.23 34.74 -26.92
CA GLU A 181 -30.87 35.61 -28.04
C GLU A 181 -32.09 36.10 -28.83
N ALA A 182 -33.05 35.22 -29.11
CA ALA A 182 -34.29 35.59 -29.78
C ALA A 182 -35.11 36.60 -28.97
N THR A 183 -35.24 36.41 -27.65
CA THR A 183 -35.93 37.38 -26.79
C THR A 183 -35.23 38.73 -26.72
N VAL A 184 -33.89 38.75 -26.73
CA VAL A 184 -33.11 40.00 -26.76
C VAL A 184 -33.31 40.73 -28.08
N GLU A 185 -33.29 40.01 -29.19
CA GLU A 185 -33.51 40.57 -30.53
C GLU A 185 -34.94 41.11 -30.68
N GLU A 186 -35.94 40.40 -30.17
CA GLU A 186 -37.32 40.86 -30.16
C GLU A 186 -37.47 42.16 -29.35
N ARG A 187 -36.88 42.23 -28.15
CA ARG A 187 -36.86 43.46 -27.34
C ARG A 187 -36.19 44.63 -28.04
N ARG A 188 -35.11 44.38 -28.81
CA ARG A 188 -34.45 45.42 -29.61
C ARG A 188 -35.36 45.95 -30.72
N ARG A 189 -36.09 45.05 -31.39
CA ARG A 189 -37.04 45.42 -32.45
C ARG A 189 -38.22 46.23 -31.90
N THR A 190 -38.78 45.82 -30.76
CA THR A 190 -39.88 46.56 -30.12
C THR A 190 -39.42 47.95 -29.70
N ALA A 191 -38.23 48.09 -29.11
CA ALA A 191 -37.67 49.39 -28.74
C ALA A 191 -37.44 50.29 -29.97
N ALA A 192 -36.87 49.76 -31.05
CA ALA A 192 -36.67 50.52 -32.29
C ALA A 192 -38.01 50.98 -32.93
N ALA A 193 -39.05 50.14 -32.87
CA ALA A 193 -40.38 50.50 -33.33
C ALA A 193 -41.03 51.58 -32.45
N GLU A 194 -40.84 51.52 -31.13
CA GLU A 194 -41.31 52.56 -30.20
C GLU A 194 -40.63 53.91 -30.47
N ASP A 195 -39.31 53.91 -30.70
CA ASP A 195 -38.55 55.11 -31.08
C ASP A 195 -39.05 55.71 -32.40
N GLU A 196 -39.32 54.86 -33.40
CA GLU A 196 -39.86 55.30 -34.69
C GLU A 196 -41.27 55.89 -34.56
N VAL A 197 -42.14 55.25 -33.76
CA VAL A 197 -43.46 55.78 -33.46
C VAL A 197 -43.36 57.13 -32.73
N ALA A 198 -42.42 57.27 -31.79
CA ALA A 198 -42.17 58.53 -31.09
C ALA A 198 -41.71 59.63 -32.07
N ARG A 199 -40.81 59.30 -33.00
CA ARG A 199 -40.35 60.20 -34.06
C ARG A 199 -41.50 60.66 -34.96
N LEU A 200 -42.29 59.74 -35.50
CA LEU A 200 -43.43 60.05 -36.36
C LEU A 200 -44.51 60.86 -35.62
N LYS A 201 -44.76 60.58 -34.34
CA LYS A 201 -45.65 61.39 -33.50
C LYS A 201 -45.12 62.83 -33.36
N ALA A 202 -43.82 63.00 -33.12
CA ALA A 202 -43.22 64.33 -33.03
C ALA A 202 -43.30 65.11 -34.36
N GLU A 203 -43.08 64.43 -35.49
CA GLU A 203 -43.24 65.01 -36.83
C GLU A 203 -44.70 65.42 -37.12
N LEU A 204 -45.67 64.57 -36.78
CA LEU A 204 -47.09 64.88 -36.94
C LEU A 204 -47.51 66.11 -36.11
N VAL A 205 -47.05 66.20 -34.86
CA VAL A 205 -47.29 67.38 -34.02
C VAL A 205 -46.66 68.62 -34.66
N ALA A 206 -45.43 68.53 -35.16
CA ALA A 206 -44.77 69.65 -35.84
C ALA A 206 -45.50 70.08 -37.12
N ALA A 207 -46.05 69.14 -37.89
CA ALA A 207 -46.81 69.40 -39.12
C ALA A 207 -48.16 70.08 -38.84
N ARG A 208 -48.82 69.74 -37.72
CA ARG A 208 -50.09 70.35 -37.27
C ARG A 208 -49.93 71.77 -36.71
N LEU A 209 -48.71 72.27 -36.51
CA LEU A 209 -48.51 73.65 -36.06
C LEU A 209 -48.89 74.68 -37.14
N PRO A 210 -49.44 75.85 -36.77
CA PRO A 210 -49.68 76.95 -37.71
C PRO A 210 -48.40 77.37 -38.45
N TRP A 211 -48.53 77.81 -39.70
CA TRP A 211 -47.40 78.09 -40.61
C TRP A 211 -46.36 79.08 -40.03
N TRP A 212 -46.79 80.04 -39.22
CA TRP A 212 -45.92 81.03 -38.57
C TRP A 212 -45.03 80.42 -37.46
N LYS A 213 -45.49 79.39 -36.73
CA LYS A 213 -44.64 78.64 -35.77
C LYS A 213 -43.64 77.72 -36.47
N ARG A 214 -43.94 77.28 -37.70
CA ARG A 214 -43.01 76.47 -38.52
C ARG A 214 -41.85 77.30 -39.07
N LEU A 215 -42.06 78.58 -39.37
CA LEU A 215 -41.02 79.51 -39.85
C LEU A 215 -39.93 79.80 -38.81
N LEU A 216 -40.30 79.86 -37.51
CA LEU A 216 -39.38 80.18 -36.41
C LEU A 216 -38.41 79.04 -36.04
N ARG A 217 -38.72 77.78 -36.39
CA ARG A 217 -37.88 76.60 -36.10
C ARG A 217 -36.78 76.32 -37.16
N ARG A 218 -36.74 77.08 -38.26
CA ARG A 218 -35.79 76.88 -39.38
C ARG A 218 -34.65 77.92 -39.44
N ARG A 219 -34.55 78.80 -38.44
CA ARG A 219 -33.35 79.63 -38.19
C ARG A 219 -32.50 78.96 -37.12
#